data_AF-A0A8T2YIJ9-F1
#
_entry.id   AF-A0A8T2YIJ9-F1
#
_cell.length_a   1.000
_cell.length_b   1.000
_cell.length_c   1.000
_cell.angle_alpha   90.00
_cell.angle_beta   90.00
_cell.angle_gamma   90.00
#
_symmetry.space_group_name_H-M   'P 1'
#
loop_
_entity.id
_entity.type
_entity.pdbx_description
1 polymer ?
#
loop_
_entity_poly.entity_id
_entity_poly.type
_entity_poly.pdbx_seq_one_letter_code
_entity_poly.pdbx_strand_id
1 'polypeptide(L)'
;MESCHSIVRSYYIYRFVTPNCPINLNKFASVPLSGSSCAALSLTRSIRRSRRRELPPSMETPPDGYRRNVGICLVNSSKKIFTALRINISDTWQMPQGGAGEGEDLLTAAMRELREETGVTSAEFVAEAPYWLTYDFPPQTRERLSRRWGTNYKGQTQKWFLFKFTGKEDEINLLGDGSETPEFKDWAWLLPERVLELAVDFKKPVYEQVMKVFGPYLQADADEDSAAQNETEAEVFVESTPV
;
A
#
# COMPACT_ATOMS: atom_id res chain seq x y z
N MET A 1 5.14 -33.26 -32.15
CA MET A 1 5.84 -32.14 -32.79
C MET A 1 4.98 -30.92 -32.63
N GLU A 2 5.59 -29.89 -32.06
CA GLU A 2 4.99 -28.80 -31.31
C GLU A 2 4.10 -27.88 -32.15
N SER A 3 3.01 -27.39 -31.56
CA SER A 3 2.27 -26.24 -32.06
C SER A 3 2.33 -25.15 -31.00
N CYS A 4 3.19 -24.17 -31.27
CA CYS A 4 3.41 -22.99 -30.46
C CYS A 4 2.26 -22.00 -30.69
N HIS A 5 1.47 -21.69 -29.66
CA HIS A 5 0.51 -20.59 -29.70
C HIS A 5 1.09 -19.41 -28.91
N SER A 6 1.63 -18.45 -29.66
CA SER A 6 2.05 -17.14 -29.16
C SER A 6 0.82 -16.28 -28.94
N ILE A 7 0.52 -15.94 -27.67
CA ILE A 7 -0.52 -14.99 -27.31
C ILE A 7 0.10 -13.59 -27.27
N VAL A 8 -0.25 -12.78 -28.26
CA VAL A 8 0.14 -11.37 -28.37
C VAL A 8 -0.66 -10.56 -27.33
N ARG A 9 0.02 -9.99 -26.33
CA ARG A 9 -0.56 -9.05 -25.35
C ARG A 9 -0.61 -7.66 -25.98
N SER A 10 -1.82 -7.14 -26.17
CA SER A 10 -2.08 -5.79 -26.69
C SER A 10 -1.93 -4.76 -25.57
N TYR A 11 -0.97 -3.84 -25.69
CA TYR A 11 -0.80 -2.71 -24.78
C TYR A 11 -1.59 -1.50 -25.31
N TYR A 12 -2.55 -1.02 -24.52
CA TYR A 12 -3.21 0.26 -24.76
C TYR A 12 -2.36 1.40 -24.20
N ILE A 13 -1.84 2.26 -25.07
CA ILE A 13 -1.14 3.51 -24.70
C ILE A 13 -2.16 4.65 -24.66
N TYR A 14 -2.41 5.22 -23.49
CA TYR A 14 -3.14 6.48 -23.34
C TYR A 14 -2.14 7.64 -23.19
N ARG A 15 -2.16 8.57 -24.15
CA ARG A 15 -1.42 9.84 -24.10
C ARG A 15 -2.16 10.83 -23.19
N PHE A 16 -1.51 11.31 -22.14
CA PHE A 16 -1.97 12.49 -21.39
C PHE A 16 -1.37 13.76 -21.99
N VAL A 17 -2.24 14.73 -22.29
CA VAL A 17 -1.88 16.10 -22.68
C VAL A 17 -1.94 16.97 -21.42
N THR A 18 -0.82 17.57 -21.02
CA THR A 18 -0.77 18.56 -19.93
C THR A 18 -1.01 19.97 -20.48
N PRO A 19 -1.87 20.81 -19.87
CA PRO A 19 -1.93 22.23 -20.20
C PRO A 19 -0.82 23.02 -19.49
N ASN A 20 -0.01 23.72 -20.28
CA ASN A 20 0.93 24.74 -19.83
C ASN A 20 0.19 25.99 -19.32
N CYS A 21 0.49 26.42 -18.09
CA CYS A 21 0.18 27.76 -17.60
C CYS A 21 1.45 28.36 -16.98
N PRO A 22 2.05 29.43 -17.55
CA PRO A 22 3.17 30.11 -16.94
C PRO A 22 2.69 31.21 -15.99
N ILE A 23 3.18 31.20 -14.74
CA ILE A 23 3.02 32.30 -13.79
C ILE A 23 4.26 33.20 -13.94
N ASN A 24 4.02 34.46 -14.33
CA ASN A 24 5.05 35.47 -14.55
C ASN A 24 5.42 36.15 -13.22
N LEU A 25 6.68 35.99 -12.80
CA LEU A 25 7.32 36.81 -11.76
C LEU A 25 7.94 38.04 -12.42
N ASN A 26 7.51 39.25 -12.04
CA ASN A 26 8.42 40.36 -11.74
C ASN A 26 7.72 41.68 -11.34
N LYS A 27 8.47 42.43 -10.50
CA LYS A 27 8.37 43.85 -10.13
C LYS A 27 7.26 44.25 -9.15
N PHE A 28 7.67 44.75 -7.98
CA PHE A 28 7.95 46.19 -7.78
C PHE A 28 8.88 46.40 -6.57
N ALA A 29 9.93 47.19 -6.79
CA ALA A 29 10.79 47.75 -5.75
C ALA A 29 10.62 49.27 -5.72
N SER A 30 10.96 49.87 -4.57
CA SER A 30 11.12 51.31 -4.25
C SER A 30 9.79 52.06 -3.99
N VAL A 31 9.56 52.90 -2.97
CA VAL A 31 10.33 53.93 -2.20
C VAL A 31 9.52 54.28 -0.90
N PRO A 32 9.85 55.25 0.00
CA PRO A 32 10.98 55.47 0.90
C PRO A 32 10.66 55.27 2.42
N LEU A 33 11.71 55.31 3.25
CA LEU A 33 11.66 55.40 4.71
C LEU A 33 11.26 56.81 5.19
N SER A 34 10.26 56.92 6.07
CA SER A 34 10.16 58.01 7.04
C SER A 34 9.61 57.44 8.36
N GLY A 35 10.25 57.82 9.46
CA GLY A 35 10.14 57.13 10.73
C GLY A 35 8.83 57.37 11.48
N SER A 36 8.50 56.42 12.37
CA SER A 36 7.88 56.72 13.66
C SER A 36 7.97 55.53 14.60
N SER A 37 8.49 55.83 15.78
CA SER A 37 8.22 55.24 17.10
C SER A 37 8.16 53.71 17.24
N CYS A 38 9.16 53.19 17.96
CA CYS A 38 9.14 51.91 18.63
C CYS A 38 7.90 51.76 19.53
N ALA A 39 7.15 50.68 19.34
CA ALA A 39 6.31 50.08 20.38
C ALA A 39 6.73 48.62 20.49
N ALA A 40 7.30 48.25 21.64
CA ALA A 40 7.68 46.89 21.96
C ALA A 40 6.41 46.05 22.16
N LEU A 41 5.99 45.34 21.12
CA LEU A 41 4.99 44.28 21.24
C LEU A 41 5.68 43.05 21.82
N SER A 42 5.39 42.77 23.09
CA SER A 42 5.71 41.50 23.75
C SER A 42 5.01 40.37 23.01
N LEU A 43 5.71 39.74 22.08
CA LEU A 43 5.31 38.48 21.46
C LEU A 43 5.42 37.38 22.50
N THR A 44 4.35 37.20 23.30
CA THR A 44 4.14 35.93 23.99
C THR A 44 3.98 34.87 22.89
N ARG A 45 5.06 34.12 22.66
CA ARG A 45 5.09 32.97 21.75
C ARG A 45 4.16 31.92 22.34
N SER A 46 2.87 32.00 22.00
CA SER A 46 1.91 30.95 22.32
C SER A 46 2.34 29.73 21.53
N ILE A 47 3.03 28.80 22.22
CA ILE A 47 3.24 27.46 21.73
C ILE A 47 1.85 26.85 21.61
N ARG A 48 1.25 26.97 20.43
CA ARG A 48 0.12 26.13 20.04
C ARG A 48 0.68 24.71 20.00
N ARG A 49 0.56 24.00 21.12
CA ARG A 49 0.63 22.54 21.16
C ARG A 49 -0.30 22.06 20.04
N SER A 50 0.29 21.46 19.01
CA SER A 50 -0.48 20.70 18.04
C SER A 50 -1.36 19.74 18.84
N ARG A 51 -2.68 19.87 18.70
CA ARG A 51 -3.59 18.84 19.20
C ARG A 51 -3.15 17.56 18.48
N ARG A 52 -2.51 16.63 19.20
CA ARG A 52 -2.52 15.23 18.78
C ARG A 52 -3.98 14.91 18.56
N ARG A 53 -4.31 14.53 17.32
CA ARG A 53 -5.63 14.03 16.99
C ARG A 53 -5.74 12.71 17.75
N GLU A 54 -6.32 12.75 18.94
CA GLU A 54 -6.58 11.56 19.75
C GLU A 54 -7.44 10.63 18.91
N LEU A 55 -6.89 9.48 18.56
CA LEU A 55 -7.64 8.42 17.90
C LEU A 55 -8.69 7.94 18.91
N PRO A 56 -9.91 7.59 18.45
CA PRO A 56 -10.91 7.08 19.36
C PRO A 56 -10.38 5.84 20.11
N PRO A 57 -10.68 5.70 21.42
CA PRO A 57 -10.13 4.67 22.30
C PRO A 57 -10.42 3.23 21.83
N SER A 58 -11.34 3.06 20.88
CA SER A 58 -11.70 1.76 20.29
C SER A 58 -10.62 1.13 19.42
N MET A 59 -9.52 1.83 19.11
CA MET A 59 -8.52 1.34 18.16
C MET A 59 -7.22 0.83 18.82
N GLU A 60 -6.98 1.11 20.11
CA GLU A 60 -5.77 0.59 20.79
C GLU A 60 -5.91 -0.86 21.27
N THR A 61 -7.13 -1.27 21.66
CA THR A 61 -7.45 -2.64 22.10
C THR A 61 -8.50 -3.24 21.17
N PRO A 62 -8.37 -4.52 20.76
CA PRO A 62 -9.36 -5.15 19.89
C PRO A 62 -10.74 -5.21 20.58
N PRO A 63 -11.81 -4.72 19.92
CA PRO A 63 -13.14 -4.73 20.52
C PRO A 63 -13.75 -6.13 20.62
N ASP A 64 -14.58 -6.34 21.64
CA ASP A 64 -15.30 -7.60 21.86
C ASP A 64 -16.19 -7.99 20.67
N GLY A 65 -16.33 -9.29 20.44
CA GLY A 65 -17.18 -9.85 19.38
C GLY A 65 -16.57 -9.83 17.97
N TYR A 66 -15.32 -9.40 17.83
CA TYR A 66 -14.55 -9.52 16.58
C TYR A 66 -13.54 -10.67 16.67
N ARG A 67 -13.34 -11.38 15.55
CA ARG A 67 -12.27 -12.39 15.45
C ARG A 67 -10.92 -11.67 15.31
N ARG A 68 -9.97 -12.00 16.18
CA ARG A 68 -8.59 -11.50 16.11
C ARG A 68 -7.87 -12.03 14.87
N ASN A 69 -7.24 -11.14 14.13
CA ASN A 69 -6.63 -11.43 12.84
C ASN A 69 -5.42 -10.51 12.60
N VAL A 70 -4.56 -10.89 11.66
CA VAL A 70 -3.44 -10.09 11.17
C VAL A 70 -3.59 -9.86 9.67
N GLY A 71 -3.27 -8.66 9.21
CA GLY A 71 -3.21 -8.32 7.80
C GLY A 71 -1.79 -7.99 7.37
N ILE A 72 -1.42 -8.39 6.16
CA ILE A 72 -0.07 -8.24 5.64
C ILE A 72 -0.12 -7.33 4.41
N CYS A 73 0.55 -6.18 4.48
CA CYS A 73 0.89 -5.38 3.31
C CYS A 73 2.31 -5.76 2.89
N LEU A 74 2.45 -6.57 1.84
CA LEU A 74 3.75 -6.96 1.31
C LEU A 74 4.08 -6.07 0.10
N VAL A 75 5.22 -5.37 0.13
CA VAL A 75 5.65 -4.48 -0.95
C VAL A 75 6.91 -4.98 -1.64
N ASN A 76 7.00 -4.83 -2.96
CA ASN A 76 8.23 -5.10 -3.70
C ASN A 76 9.14 -3.87 -3.78
N SER A 77 10.29 -4.02 -4.42
CA SER A 77 11.26 -2.93 -4.65
C SER A 77 10.68 -1.74 -5.43
N SER A 78 9.70 -1.99 -6.29
CA SER A 78 8.97 -0.96 -7.05
C SER A 78 7.78 -0.36 -6.29
N LYS A 79 7.69 -0.54 -4.96
CA LYS A 79 6.62 -0.03 -4.09
C LYS A 79 5.20 -0.50 -4.47
N LYS A 80 5.10 -1.58 -5.25
CA LYS A 80 3.83 -2.23 -5.56
C LYS A 80 3.50 -3.23 -4.46
N ILE A 81 2.21 -3.38 -4.19
CA ILE A 81 1.67 -4.22 -3.12
C ILE A 81 1.23 -5.56 -3.70
N PHE A 82 1.66 -6.64 -3.06
CA PHE A 82 1.20 -7.98 -3.37
C PHE A 82 -0.30 -8.10 -3.08
N THR A 83 -1.05 -8.48 -4.10
CA THR A 83 -2.49 -8.69 -3.99
C THR A 83 -2.88 -9.97 -4.71
N ALA A 84 -3.78 -10.75 -4.13
CA ALA A 84 -4.19 -12.04 -4.65
C ALA A 84 -5.69 -12.12 -4.91
N LEU A 85 -6.05 -12.80 -6.00
CA LEU A 85 -7.42 -13.01 -6.46
C LEU A 85 -8.00 -14.26 -5.81
N ARG A 86 -9.16 -14.13 -5.15
CA ARG A 86 -9.81 -15.24 -4.44
C ARG A 86 -10.35 -16.30 -5.41
N ILE A 87 -10.27 -17.57 -5.00
CA ILE A 87 -10.86 -18.71 -5.76
C ILE A 87 -12.40 -18.63 -5.75
N ASN A 88 -12.98 -18.36 -4.58
CA ASN A 88 -14.40 -18.57 -4.31
C ASN A 88 -15.29 -17.33 -4.55
N ILE A 89 -14.72 -16.19 -4.92
CA ILE A 89 -15.46 -14.95 -5.21
C ILE A 89 -14.86 -14.33 -6.46
N SER A 90 -15.69 -14.14 -7.49
CA SER A 90 -15.24 -13.54 -8.75
C SER A 90 -14.68 -12.14 -8.52
N ASP A 91 -13.58 -11.85 -9.22
CA ASP A 91 -12.98 -10.52 -9.36
C ASP A 91 -12.69 -9.79 -8.04
N THR A 92 -12.55 -10.55 -6.96
CA THR A 92 -12.29 -10.01 -5.63
C THR A 92 -10.83 -10.22 -5.26
N TRP A 93 -10.10 -9.12 -5.19
CA TRP A 93 -8.69 -9.10 -4.82
C TRP A 93 -8.54 -8.72 -3.34
N GLN A 94 -7.56 -9.32 -2.67
CA GLN A 94 -7.19 -8.97 -1.31
C GLN A 94 -5.69 -9.17 -1.05
N MET A 95 -5.17 -8.42 -0.08
CA MET A 95 -3.88 -8.68 0.55
C MET A 95 -3.97 -9.90 1.50
N PRO A 96 -2.85 -10.59 1.78
CA PRO A 96 -2.82 -11.75 2.68
C PRO A 96 -3.27 -11.42 4.10
N GLN A 97 -3.98 -12.34 4.76
CA GLN A 97 -4.49 -12.13 6.11
C GLN A 97 -4.99 -13.39 6.79
N GLY A 98 -4.72 -13.55 8.08
CA GLY A 98 -5.17 -14.74 8.78
C GLY A 98 -5.25 -14.65 10.30
N GLY A 99 -5.70 -15.75 10.90
CA GLY A 99 -6.10 -15.75 12.31
C GLY A 99 -4.90 -15.62 13.22
N ALA A 100 -5.01 -14.80 14.27
CA ALA A 100 -4.04 -14.83 15.36
C ALA A 100 -4.65 -15.54 16.57
N GLY A 101 -3.98 -16.58 17.04
CA GLY A 101 -4.36 -17.35 18.22
C GLY A 101 -4.33 -16.51 19.51
N GLU A 102 -4.95 -17.04 20.56
CA GLU A 102 -4.87 -16.41 21.88
C GLU A 102 -3.43 -16.48 22.39
N GLY A 103 -2.90 -15.34 22.84
CA GLY A 103 -1.51 -15.23 23.29
C GLY A 103 -0.45 -15.31 22.18
N GLU A 104 -0.83 -15.54 20.91
CA GLU A 104 0.11 -15.56 19.79
C GLU A 104 0.69 -14.15 19.55
N ASP A 105 2.00 -14.09 19.32
CA ASP A 105 2.68 -12.88 18.88
C ASP A 105 2.18 -12.49 17.48
N LEU A 106 1.82 -11.21 17.30
CA LEU A 106 1.14 -10.76 16.09
C LEU A 106 2.07 -10.70 14.89
N LEU A 107 3.34 -10.36 15.09
CA LEU A 107 4.31 -10.35 14.01
C LEU A 107 4.60 -11.78 13.53
N THR A 108 4.73 -12.72 14.48
CA THR A 108 4.87 -14.15 14.22
C THR A 108 3.66 -14.71 13.47
N ALA A 109 2.44 -14.36 13.89
CA ALA A 109 1.23 -14.73 13.18
C ALA A 109 1.23 -14.17 11.75
N ALA A 110 1.63 -12.90 11.55
CA ALA A 110 1.67 -12.29 10.23
C ALA A 110 2.64 -13.00 9.27
N MET A 111 3.84 -13.38 9.76
CA MET A 111 4.81 -14.15 8.97
C MET A 111 4.33 -15.57 8.67
N ARG A 112 3.69 -16.24 9.64
CA ARG A 112 3.08 -17.56 9.44
C ARG A 112 2.02 -17.51 8.35
N GLU A 113 1.06 -16.58 8.46
CA GLU A 113 -0.04 -16.43 7.50
C GLU A 113 0.48 -16.03 6.11
N LEU A 114 1.51 -15.16 6.03
CA LEU A 114 2.15 -14.85 4.76
C LEU A 114 2.70 -16.11 4.08
N ARG A 115 3.39 -16.98 4.83
CA ARG A 115 3.94 -18.24 4.31
C ARG A 115 2.83 -19.22 3.93
N GLU A 116 1.85 -19.42 4.79
CA GLU A 116 0.75 -20.37 4.59
C GLU A 116 -0.11 -20.01 3.39
N GLU A 117 -0.34 -18.72 3.12
CA GLU A 117 -1.19 -18.28 2.01
C GLU A 117 -0.44 -18.07 0.69
N THR A 118 0.86 -17.77 0.73
CA THR A 118 1.61 -17.32 -0.46
C THR A 118 2.95 -18.01 -0.70
N GLY A 119 3.39 -18.89 0.21
CA GLY A 119 4.70 -19.53 0.17
C GLY A 119 5.87 -18.59 0.50
N VAL A 120 5.64 -17.28 0.64
CA VAL A 120 6.69 -16.28 0.86
C VAL A 120 7.30 -16.42 2.25
N THR A 121 8.63 -16.54 2.27
CA THR A 121 9.50 -16.55 3.46
C THR A 121 10.54 -15.44 3.41
N SER A 122 10.92 -14.97 2.21
CA SER A 122 11.86 -13.87 1.98
C SER A 122 11.15 -12.51 2.11
N ALA A 123 10.85 -12.14 3.35
CA ALA A 123 10.22 -10.87 3.68
C ALA A 123 10.86 -10.22 4.90
N GLU A 124 11.09 -8.91 4.83
CA GLU A 124 11.65 -8.10 5.92
C GLU A 124 10.56 -7.22 6.54
N PHE A 125 10.47 -7.23 7.87
CA PHE A 125 9.55 -6.35 8.59
C PHE A 125 9.96 -4.88 8.42
N VAL A 126 9.00 -4.02 8.12
CA VAL A 126 9.22 -2.57 7.93
C VAL A 126 8.48 -1.75 8.98
N ALA A 127 7.18 -2.01 9.16
CA ALA A 127 6.34 -1.22 10.05
C ALA A 127 5.12 -2.01 10.53
N GLU A 128 4.58 -1.60 11.67
CA GLU A 128 3.32 -2.10 12.23
C GLU A 128 2.32 -0.94 12.28
N ALA A 129 1.05 -1.22 11.99
CA ALA A 129 -0.01 -0.24 12.15
C ALA A 129 -0.18 0.11 13.64
N PRO A 130 -0.22 1.40 14.04
CA PRO A 130 -0.22 1.79 15.44
C PRO A 130 -1.50 1.39 16.19
N TYR A 131 -2.53 0.96 15.48
CA TYR A 131 -3.82 0.61 16.03
C TYR A 131 -4.50 -0.53 15.26
N TRP A 132 -5.50 -1.14 15.89
CA TRP A 132 -6.35 -2.16 15.31
C TRP A 132 -7.35 -1.56 14.32
N LEU A 133 -7.60 -2.28 13.24
CA LEU A 133 -8.59 -1.95 12.22
C LEU A 133 -9.69 -3.00 12.22
N THR A 134 -10.95 -2.56 12.25
CA THR A 134 -12.10 -3.47 12.35
C THR A 134 -13.02 -3.30 11.16
N TYR A 135 -13.60 -4.40 10.70
CA TYR A 135 -14.70 -4.39 9.73
C TYR A 135 -15.75 -5.42 10.11
N ASP A 136 -17.01 -5.12 9.79
CA ASP A 136 -18.13 -6.03 10.00
C ASP A 136 -18.33 -6.95 8.80
N PHE A 137 -18.77 -8.17 9.06
CA PHE A 137 -19.21 -9.07 8.00
C PHE A 137 -20.60 -8.66 7.50
N PRO A 138 -20.82 -8.64 6.18
CA PRO A 138 -22.18 -8.55 5.63
C PRO A 138 -23.08 -9.66 6.20
N PRO A 139 -24.40 -9.43 6.42
CA PRO A 139 -25.28 -10.37 7.10
C PRO A 139 -25.20 -11.82 6.58
N GLN A 140 -25.22 -12.00 5.26
CA GLN A 140 -25.10 -13.32 4.62
C GLN A 140 -23.74 -13.98 4.85
N THR A 141 -22.67 -13.19 4.84
CA THR A 141 -21.31 -13.68 5.10
C THR A 141 -21.17 -14.07 6.56
N ARG A 142 -21.70 -13.25 7.47
CA ARG A 142 -21.74 -13.52 8.91
C ARG A 142 -22.45 -14.84 9.18
N GLU A 143 -23.65 -15.05 8.65
CA GLU A 143 -24.43 -16.27 8.87
C GLU A 143 -23.67 -17.52 8.42
N ARG A 144 -23.04 -17.48 7.23
CA ARG A 144 -22.23 -18.59 6.71
C ARG A 144 -21.00 -18.86 7.59
N LEU A 145 -20.28 -17.81 8.00
CA LEU A 145 -19.08 -17.94 8.82
C LEU A 145 -19.42 -18.41 10.23
N SER A 146 -20.53 -17.94 10.81
CA SER A 146 -20.97 -18.38 12.13
C SER A 146 -21.26 -19.88 12.17
N ARG A 147 -21.90 -20.42 11.13
CA ARG A 147 -22.11 -21.87 10.99
C ARG A 147 -20.81 -22.65 10.87
N ARG A 148 -19.84 -22.12 10.13
CA ARG A 148 -18.54 -22.79 9.88
C ARG A 148 -17.65 -22.80 11.11
N TRP A 149 -17.58 -21.69 11.85
CA TRP A 149 -16.68 -21.52 12.98
C TRP A 149 -17.31 -21.86 14.33
N GLY A 150 -18.63 -22.14 14.38
CA GLY A 150 -19.33 -22.39 15.64
C GLY A 150 -19.37 -21.18 16.60
N THR A 151 -19.11 -19.98 16.08
CA THR A 151 -19.01 -18.72 16.84
C THR A 151 -19.90 -17.65 16.20
N ASN A 152 -20.17 -16.54 16.88
CA ASN A 152 -21.01 -15.47 16.35
C ASN A 152 -20.26 -14.13 16.24
N TYR A 153 -19.07 -14.17 15.64
CA TYR A 153 -18.29 -12.97 15.39
C TYR A 153 -19.05 -12.01 14.46
N LYS A 154 -19.10 -10.72 14.83
CA LYS A 154 -19.69 -9.65 13.99
C LYS A 154 -18.77 -9.26 12.83
N GLY A 155 -17.48 -9.51 12.96
CA GLY A 155 -16.47 -9.11 11.98
C GLY A 155 -15.07 -9.60 12.34
N GLN A 156 -14.06 -8.97 11.73
CA GLN A 156 -12.66 -9.14 12.13
C GLN A 156 -12.09 -7.87 12.73
N THR A 157 -11.15 -8.05 13.66
CA THR A 157 -10.27 -7.01 14.17
C THR A 157 -8.85 -7.39 13.79
N GLN A 158 -8.18 -6.50 13.06
CA GLN A 158 -6.93 -6.76 12.37
C GLN A 158 -5.83 -5.83 12.85
N LYS A 159 -4.69 -6.43 13.18
CA LYS A 159 -3.43 -5.70 13.28
C LYS A 159 -2.68 -5.84 11.96
N TRP A 160 -2.24 -4.73 11.38
CA TRP A 160 -1.61 -4.72 10.07
C TRP A 160 -0.11 -4.55 10.15
N PHE A 161 0.61 -5.26 9.30
CA PHE A 161 2.06 -5.25 9.20
C PHE A 161 2.48 -4.94 7.76
N LEU A 162 3.51 -4.12 7.62
CA LEU A 162 4.17 -3.84 6.36
C LEU A 162 5.46 -4.64 6.28
N PHE A 163 5.60 -5.40 5.21
CA PHE A 163 6.81 -6.14 4.89
C PHE A 163 7.36 -5.74 3.53
N LYS A 164 8.67 -5.78 3.39
CA LYS A 164 9.36 -5.68 2.11
C LYS A 164 9.70 -7.07 1.61
N PHE A 165 9.26 -7.39 0.40
CA PHE A 165 9.65 -8.62 -0.29
C PHE A 165 11.12 -8.54 -0.72
N THR A 166 11.91 -9.51 -0.31
CA THR A 166 13.35 -9.61 -0.61
C THR A 166 13.71 -10.89 -1.37
N GLY A 167 12.70 -11.69 -1.72
CA GLY A 167 12.84 -12.91 -2.48
C GLY A 167 12.79 -12.72 -3.99
N LYS A 168 12.59 -13.84 -4.67
CA LYS A 168 12.36 -13.92 -6.12
C LYS A 168 10.91 -14.30 -6.37
N GLU A 169 10.32 -13.83 -7.47
CA GLU A 169 8.90 -14.07 -7.73
C GLU A 169 8.52 -15.55 -7.89
N ASP A 170 9.48 -16.43 -8.19
CA ASP A 170 9.29 -17.88 -8.23
C ASP A 170 9.08 -18.51 -6.84
N GLU A 171 9.38 -17.79 -5.76
CA GLU A 171 9.04 -18.17 -4.39
C GLU A 171 7.53 -18.07 -4.13
N ILE A 172 6.82 -17.21 -4.86
CA ILE A 172 5.40 -16.97 -4.65
C ILE A 172 4.60 -18.17 -5.15
N ASN A 173 4.01 -18.88 -4.20
CA ASN A 173 3.17 -20.05 -4.45
C ASN A 173 1.82 -19.88 -3.74
N LEU A 174 0.75 -19.70 -4.51
CA LEU A 174 -0.61 -19.57 -3.97
C LEU A 174 -1.20 -20.88 -3.43
N LEU A 175 -0.50 -22.01 -3.61
CA LEU A 175 -0.78 -23.23 -2.87
C LEU A 175 -0.22 -23.19 -1.44
N GLY A 176 0.51 -22.13 -1.07
CA GLY A 176 1.10 -21.97 0.24
C GLY A 176 2.30 -22.90 0.48
N ASP A 177 2.47 -23.27 1.75
CA ASP A 177 3.39 -24.31 2.21
C ASP A 177 2.73 -25.71 2.28
N GLY A 178 1.48 -25.84 1.82
CA GLY A 178 0.71 -27.07 1.83
C GLY A 178 0.02 -27.41 3.15
N SER A 179 0.08 -26.53 4.15
CA SER A 179 -0.61 -26.72 5.44
C SER A 179 -2.13 -26.48 5.36
N GLU A 180 -2.57 -25.62 4.45
CA GLU A 180 -3.95 -25.14 4.37
C GLU A 180 -4.56 -25.29 2.97
N THR A 181 -5.88 -25.15 2.89
CA THR A 181 -6.59 -25.14 1.59
C THR A 181 -6.33 -23.83 0.86
N PRO A 182 -5.89 -23.83 -0.41
CA PRO A 182 -5.60 -22.61 -1.15
C PRO A 182 -6.78 -21.62 -1.16
N GLU A 183 -6.52 -20.35 -0.84
CA GLU A 183 -7.53 -19.27 -0.89
C GLU A 183 -7.52 -18.52 -2.23
N PHE A 184 -6.37 -18.50 -2.91
CA PHE A 184 -6.11 -17.65 -4.07
C PHE A 184 -5.84 -18.46 -5.34
N LYS A 185 -6.22 -17.90 -6.50
CA LYS A 185 -5.98 -18.50 -7.83
C LYS A 185 -5.01 -17.72 -8.70
N ASP A 186 -4.81 -16.44 -8.43
CA ASP A 186 -3.93 -15.57 -9.19
C ASP A 186 -3.40 -14.45 -8.29
N TRP A 187 -2.31 -13.80 -8.68
CA TRP A 187 -1.71 -12.72 -7.91
C TRP A 187 -1.08 -11.66 -8.82
N ALA A 188 -0.93 -10.44 -8.28
CA ALA A 188 -0.29 -9.35 -8.98
C ALA A 188 0.37 -8.36 -8.00
N TRP A 189 1.44 -7.73 -8.46
CA TRP A 189 1.99 -6.52 -7.85
C TRP A 189 1.20 -5.31 -8.35
N LEU A 190 0.42 -4.69 -7.47
CA LEU A 190 -0.47 -3.57 -7.80
C LEU A 190 -0.02 -2.27 -7.15
N LEU A 191 -0.30 -1.14 -7.81
CA LEU A 191 -0.16 0.17 -7.18
C LEU A 191 -1.18 0.32 -6.03
N PRO A 192 -0.87 1.08 -4.97
CA PRO A 192 -1.78 1.27 -3.82
C PRO A 192 -3.20 1.68 -4.22
N GLU A 193 -3.34 2.57 -5.20
CA GLU A 193 -4.63 3.05 -5.70
C GLU A 193 -5.42 1.90 -6.34
N ARG A 194 -4.73 1.05 -7.11
CA ARG A 194 -5.36 -0.09 -7.78
C ARG A 194 -5.81 -1.18 -6.81
N VAL A 195 -5.09 -1.36 -5.70
CA VAL A 195 -5.51 -2.26 -4.62
C VAL A 195 -6.87 -1.82 -4.04
N LEU A 196 -7.06 -0.52 -3.82
CA LEU A 196 -8.34 0.01 -3.30
C LEU A 196 -9.50 -0.18 -4.28
N GLU A 197 -9.26 -0.01 -5.57
CA GLU A 197 -10.27 -0.20 -6.61
C GLU A 197 -10.77 -1.66 -6.69
N LEU A 198 -9.86 -2.62 -6.52
CA LEU A 198 -10.13 -4.06 -6.67
C LEU A 198 -10.52 -4.77 -5.36
N ALA A 199 -10.37 -4.11 -4.22
CA ALA A 199 -10.74 -4.66 -2.92
C ALA A 199 -12.26 -4.88 -2.81
N VAL A 200 -12.66 -5.87 -2.02
CA VAL A 200 -14.08 -6.08 -1.70
C VAL A 200 -14.64 -4.89 -0.91
N ASP A 201 -15.87 -4.47 -1.23
CA ASP A 201 -16.43 -3.20 -0.75
C ASP A 201 -16.37 -3.02 0.78
N PHE A 202 -16.72 -4.05 1.55
CA PHE A 202 -16.74 -3.95 3.01
C PHE A 202 -15.32 -3.91 3.64
N LYS A 203 -14.26 -4.24 2.89
CA LYS A 203 -12.86 -4.10 3.33
C LYS A 203 -12.19 -2.81 2.87
N LYS A 204 -12.76 -2.10 1.87
CA LYS A 204 -12.18 -0.84 1.35
C LYS A 204 -11.83 0.17 2.47
N PRO A 205 -12.68 0.43 3.48
CA PRO A 205 -12.33 1.37 4.54
C PRO A 205 -11.10 0.95 5.34
N VAL A 206 -10.90 -0.36 5.56
CA VAL A 206 -9.69 -0.87 6.22
C VAL A 206 -8.48 -0.63 5.35
N TYR A 207 -8.56 -0.95 4.05
CA TYR A 207 -7.43 -0.77 3.15
C TYR A 207 -7.08 0.71 2.97
N GLU A 208 -8.05 1.62 2.92
CA GLU A 208 -7.79 3.06 2.91
C GLU A 208 -7.00 3.50 4.15
N GLN A 209 -7.33 2.98 5.34
CA GLN A 209 -6.54 3.25 6.55
C GLN A 209 -5.15 2.63 6.47
N VAL A 210 -5.00 1.40 5.94
CA VAL A 210 -3.70 0.75 5.74
C VAL A 210 -2.82 1.59 4.81
N MET A 211 -3.34 2.02 3.66
CA MET A 211 -2.60 2.88 2.72
C MET A 211 -2.22 4.21 3.35
N LYS A 212 -3.09 4.78 4.20
CA LYS A 212 -2.78 6.01 4.92
C LYS A 212 -1.69 5.82 5.97
N VAL A 213 -1.73 4.73 6.72
CA VAL A 213 -0.75 4.41 7.78
C VAL A 213 0.61 4.11 7.17
N PHE A 214 0.65 3.32 6.09
CA PHE A 214 1.90 2.92 5.44
C PHE A 214 2.34 3.85 4.31
N GLY A 215 1.55 4.85 3.96
CA GLY A 215 1.82 5.82 2.89
C GLY A 215 3.26 6.35 2.85
N PRO A 216 3.89 6.74 3.98
CA PRO A 216 5.29 7.18 4.00
C PRO A 216 6.30 6.16 3.47
N TYR A 217 5.98 4.87 3.48
CA TYR A 217 6.83 3.79 2.99
C TYR A 217 6.51 3.38 1.54
N LEU A 218 5.33 3.74 1.04
CA LEU A 218 4.79 3.34 -0.26
C LEU A 218 5.11 4.33 -1.40
N GLN A 219 5.66 5.50 -1.09
CA GLN A 219 6.08 6.46 -2.10
C GLN A 219 7.39 5.99 -2.74
N ALA A 220 7.52 6.15 -4.05
CA ALA A 220 8.78 5.99 -4.74
C ALA A 220 9.70 7.14 -4.32
N ASP A 221 10.99 6.84 -4.10
CA ASP A 221 11.98 7.87 -3.87
C ASP A 221 12.11 8.69 -5.16
N ALA A 222 11.78 9.98 -5.11
CA ALA A 222 11.72 10.85 -6.29
C ALA A 222 13.10 11.20 -6.88
N ASP A 223 14.17 10.53 -6.44
CA ASP A 223 15.55 11.00 -6.59
C ASP A 223 16.43 10.14 -7.53
N GLU A 224 15.95 9.04 -8.11
CA GLU A 224 16.79 8.18 -8.98
C GLU A 224 16.58 8.33 -10.51
N ASP A 225 15.56 9.05 -10.98
CA ASP A 225 15.28 9.16 -12.43
C ASP A 225 16.02 10.30 -13.16
N SER A 226 16.83 11.12 -12.48
CA SER A 226 17.56 12.22 -13.15
C SER A 226 18.99 11.90 -13.59
N ALA A 227 19.51 10.70 -13.29
CA ALA A 227 20.91 10.35 -13.59
C ALA A 227 21.12 9.60 -14.91
N ALA A 228 20.06 9.08 -15.55
CA ALA A 228 20.18 8.15 -16.67
C ALA A 228 19.90 8.74 -18.07
N GLN A 229 19.80 10.07 -18.24
CA GLN A 229 19.46 10.69 -19.55
C GLN A 229 20.54 11.57 -20.18
N ASN A 230 21.77 11.63 -19.65
CA ASN A 230 22.85 12.47 -20.21
C ASN A 230 24.05 11.67 -20.79
N GLU A 231 23.83 10.49 -21.36
CA GLU A 231 24.91 9.75 -22.06
C GLU A 231 24.58 9.31 -23.50
N THR A 232 23.50 9.81 -24.12
CA THR A 232 23.15 9.42 -25.51
C THR A 232 23.23 10.55 -26.54
N GLU A 233 23.97 11.63 -26.26
CA GLU A 233 24.15 12.75 -27.19
C GLU A 233 25.63 13.10 -27.40
N ALA A 234 26.46 12.13 -27.78
CA ALA A 234 27.80 12.41 -28.30
C ALA A 234 28.36 11.25 -29.11
N GLU A 235 27.82 10.97 -30.31
CA GLU A 235 28.62 10.41 -31.43
C GLU A 235 27.78 10.26 -32.72
N VAL A 236 27.43 11.36 -33.39
CA VAL A 236 27.27 11.36 -34.87
C VAL A 236 27.53 12.78 -35.40
N PHE A 237 28.79 13.21 -35.53
CA PHE A 237 29.11 14.38 -36.38
C PHE A 237 30.59 14.48 -36.81
N VAL A 238 31.03 13.66 -37.76
CA VAL A 238 32.11 13.97 -38.73
C VAL A 238 32.00 12.90 -39.83
N GLU A 239 32.08 13.12 -41.13
CA GLU A 239 32.56 14.23 -41.94
C GLU A 239 31.99 14.00 -43.34
N SER A 240 31.48 15.06 -43.97
CA SER A 240 31.22 15.09 -45.40
C SER A 240 32.31 15.90 -46.10
N THR A 241 32.46 15.64 -47.41
CA THR A 241 33.08 16.47 -48.47
C THR A 241 34.41 15.91 -49.08
N PRO A 242 34.83 16.36 -50.28
CA PRO A 242 34.36 15.82 -51.58
C PRO A 242 35.50 15.63 -52.62
N VAL A 243 35.09 15.35 -53.88
CA VAL A 243 35.73 15.44 -55.22
C VAL A 243 35.79 14.11 -55.94
#